data_AF-A0A0G4FPA6-F1
#
_entry.id   AF-A0A0G4FPA6-F1
#
_cell.length_a   1.000
_cell.length_b   1.000
_cell.length_c   1.000
_cell.angle_alpha   90.00
_cell.angle_beta   90.00
_cell.angle_gamma   90.00
#
_symmetry.space_group_name_H-M   'P 1'
#
loop_
_entity.id
_entity.type
_entity.pdbx_description
1 polymer ?
#
loop_
_entity_poly.entity_id
_entity_poly.type
_entity_poly.pdbx_seq_one_letter_code
_entity_poly.pdbx_strand_id
1 'polypeptide(L)'
;MVSAWSISNLVAFILNAVLVNLSNTGIYGPTNAEQSAKYSTVITPAGYAFSIWGLIYITEGIWAIYQMFPPVSRSKLLSEGVSFWQISMSVFQVLWTIAFARDWIIASAVLLLMIWVSLVGLVVSLFRFRTGEVDKSGEKREISLLNYWIFCVPFGIHLGWVTAAAILNWNIVTVAQAGGPDGAQQQLSVAILSLALVFGASLIFTLGNRAVTEPAVPAVAIWAAAAISSQLQNPPQMVVEVFGFSGPLIFHSLQSVLLGLQYLLAAVFVFGIAKNVLGWTRGRMEAQQRAQPTDRSAALEYPHTADSLANKF
;
A
#
# COMPACT_ATOMS: atom_id res chain seq x y z
N MET A 1 -26.86 11.38 -11.45
CA MET A 1 -26.78 9.92 -11.29
C MET A 1 -25.37 9.52 -10.85
N VAL A 2 -25.28 8.48 -10.02
CA VAL A 2 -24.05 7.80 -9.59
C VAL A 2 -23.54 6.94 -10.76
N SER A 3 -22.23 6.83 -10.95
CA SER A 3 -21.66 6.04 -12.05
C SER A 3 -21.77 4.53 -11.77
N ALA A 4 -21.85 3.73 -12.86
CA ALA A 4 -21.81 2.28 -12.76
C ALA A 4 -20.53 1.79 -12.07
N TRP A 5 -19.40 2.43 -12.34
CA TRP A 5 -18.12 2.14 -11.67
C TRP A 5 -18.19 2.31 -10.16
N SER A 6 -18.84 3.36 -9.68
CA SER A 6 -18.99 3.57 -8.25
C SER A 6 -19.82 2.48 -7.58
N ILE A 7 -20.89 2.04 -8.23
CA ILE A 7 -21.73 0.94 -7.74
C ILE A 7 -20.92 -0.36 -7.73
N SER A 8 -20.20 -0.66 -8.82
CA SER A 8 -19.36 -1.85 -8.92
C SER A 8 -18.28 -1.91 -7.84
N ASN A 9 -17.60 -0.79 -7.55
CA ASN A 9 -16.60 -0.73 -6.49
C ASN A 9 -17.20 -1.00 -5.11
N LEU A 10 -18.35 -0.40 -4.81
CA LEU A 10 -19.04 -0.60 -3.53
C LEU A 10 -19.47 -2.06 -3.39
N VAL A 11 -20.07 -2.65 -4.42
CA VAL A 11 -20.48 -4.06 -4.42
C VAL A 11 -19.27 -4.97 -4.28
N ALA A 12 -18.18 -4.72 -5.01
CA ALA A 12 -16.95 -5.51 -4.92
C ALA A 12 -16.34 -5.44 -3.52
N PHE A 13 -16.27 -4.25 -2.90
CA PHE A 13 -15.82 -4.08 -1.53
C PHE A 13 -16.70 -4.83 -0.53
N ILE A 14 -18.03 -4.70 -0.62
CA ILE A 14 -18.96 -5.38 0.29
C ILE A 14 -18.83 -6.90 0.15
N LEU A 15 -18.85 -7.42 -1.08
CA LEU A 15 -18.71 -8.85 -1.33
C LEU A 15 -17.35 -9.36 -0.83
N ASN A 16 -16.27 -8.63 -1.09
CA ASN A 16 -14.95 -8.97 -0.57
C ASN A 16 -14.94 -9.01 0.96
N ALA A 17 -15.36 -7.93 1.62
CA ALA A 17 -15.36 -7.84 3.07
C ALA A 17 -16.21 -8.96 3.70
N VAL A 18 -17.40 -9.23 3.17
CA VAL A 18 -18.27 -10.30 3.67
C VAL A 18 -17.64 -11.67 3.44
N LEU A 19 -17.26 -11.99 2.20
CA LEU A 19 -16.78 -13.33 1.85
C LEU A 19 -15.44 -13.62 2.52
N VAL A 20 -14.53 -12.66 2.64
CA VAL A 20 -13.25 -12.86 3.35
C VAL A 20 -13.47 -13.02 4.85
N ASN A 21 -14.32 -12.21 5.49
CA ASN A 21 -14.56 -12.34 6.92
C ASN A 21 -15.36 -13.60 7.30
N LEU A 22 -16.17 -14.14 6.37
CA LEU A 22 -16.80 -15.45 6.55
C LEU A 22 -15.78 -16.58 6.73
N SER A 23 -14.54 -16.44 6.22
CA SER A 23 -13.49 -17.44 6.47
C SER A 23 -13.20 -17.64 7.96
N ASN A 24 -13.40 -16.62 8.81
CA ASN A 24 -13.22 -16.72 10.25
C ASN A 24 -14.26 -17.63 10.94
N THR A 25 -15.36 -17.97 10.26
CA THR A 25 -16.38 -18.90 10.77
C THR A 25 -16.05 -20.36 10.46
N GLY A 26 -15.00 -20.61 9.67
CA GLY A 26 -14.62 -21.95 9.22
C GLY A 26 -15.40 -22.46 7.99
N ILE A 27 -16.26 -21.63 7.38
CA ILE A 27 -17.15 -22.06 6.27
C ILE A 27 -16.39 -22.61 5.04
N TYR A 28 -15.15 -22.18 4.81
CA TYR A 28 -14.33 -22.63 3.68
C TYR A 28 -13.30 -23.71 4.07
N GLY A 29 -13.22 -24.09 5.33
CA GLY A 29 -12.12 -24.88 5.91
C GLY A 29 -11.53 -24.20 7.14
N PRO A 30 -10.33 -24.61 7.61
CA PRO A 30 -9.66 -23.94 8.72
C PRO A 30 -9.50 -22.44 8.46
N THR A 31 -9.63 -21.65 9.52
CA THR A 31 -9.47 -20.19 9.49
C THR A 31 -8.05 -19.80 9.06
N ASN A 32 -7.88 -18.54 8.64
CA ASN A 32 -6.56 -18.02 8.28
C ASN A 32 -5.55 -18.13 9.44
N ALA A 33 -6.02 -17.99 10.69
CA ALA A 33 -5.19 -18.14 11.87
C ALA A 33 -4.75 -19.60 12.09
N GLU A 34 -5.68 -20.55 11.95
CA GLU A 34 -5.38 -21.99 12.05
C GLU A 34 -4.45 -22.46 10.94
N GLN A 35 -4.67 -22.00 9.69
CA GLN A 35 -3.76 -22.29 8.58
C GLN A 35 -2.36 -21.71 8.79
N SER A 36 -2.26 -20.48 9.28
CA SER A 36 -0.97 -19.86 9.58
C SER A 36 -0.24 -20.58 10.71
N ALA A 37 -0.97 -21.11 11.70
CA ALA A 37 -0.41 -21.91 12.78
C ALA A 37 0.08 -23.27 12.28
N LYS A 38 -0.71 -23.93 11.41
CA LYS A 38 -0.36 -25.22 10.79
C LYS A 38 0.94 -25.16 9.99
N TYR A 39 1.16 -24.06 9.28
CA TYR A 39 2.37 -23.83 8.49
C TYR A 39 3.30 -22.79 9.13
N SER A 40 3.50 -22.88 10.46
CA SER A 40 4.37 -21.92 11.16
C SER A 40 5.79 -21.94 10.59
N THR A 41 6.33 -20.75 10.37
CA THR A 41 7.66 -20.49 9.83
C THR A 41 8.48 -19.73 10.87
N VAL A 42 9.80 -19.68 10.70
CA VAL A 42 10.69 -18.89 11.60
C VAL A 42 10.43 -17.38 11.54
N ILE A 43 9.68 -16.89 10.54
CA ILE A 43 9.26 -15.49 10.43
C ILE A 43 7.74 -15.32 10.40
N THR A 44 7.00 -16.27 10.99
CA THR A 44 5.55 -16.10 11.19
C THR A 44 5.31 -14.99 12.22
N PRO A 45 4.50 -13.97 11.92
CA PRO A 45 4.21 -12.90 12.86
C PRO A 45 3.28 -13.36 13.98
N ALA A 46 3.36 -12.69 15.14
CA ALA A 46 2.41 -12.88 16.23
C ALA A 46 0.97 -12.57 15.79
N GLY A 47 0.00 -13.27 16.38
CA GLY A 47 -1.41 -13.21 15.95
C GLY A 47 -2.02 -11.80 15.95
N TYR A 48 -1.54 -10.89 16.80
CA TYR A 48 -2.00 -9.50 16.80
C TYR A 48 -1.69 -8.75 15.50
N ALA A 49 -0.70 -9.20 14.71
CA ALA A 49 -0.34 -8.57 13.44
C ALA A 49 -1.52 -8.46 12.49
N PHE A 50 -2.40 -9.48 12.51
CA PHE A 50 -3.58 -9.57 11.66
C PHE A 50 -4.68 -8.56 12.01
N SER A 51 -4.59 -7.88 13.16
CA SER A 51 -5.51 -6.78 13.50
C SER A 51 -5.45 -5.61 12.51
N ILE A 52 -4.36 -5.51 11.73
CA ILE A 52 -4.23 -4.54 10.62
C ILE A 52 -5.35 -4.66 9.58
N TRP A 53 -5.96 -5.84 9.42
CA TRP A 53 -7.12 -6.02 8.54
C TRP A 53 -8.29 -5.15 8.97
N GLY A 54 -8.50 -4.93 10.27
CA GLY A 54 -9.54 -4.02 10.77
C GLY A 54 -9.30 -2.58 10.28
N LEU A 55 -8.05 -2.11 10.35
CA LEU A 55 -7.66 -0.79 9.84
C LEU A 55 -7.87 -0.69 8.32
N ILE A 56 -7.47 -1.70 7.56
CA ILE A 56 -7.65 -1.76 6.10
C ILE A 56 -9.14 -1.69 5.75
N TYR A 57 -9.98 -2.56 6.32
CA TYR A 57 -11.41 -2.59 6.01
C TYR A 57 -12.13 -1.30 6.42
N ILE A 58 -11.79 -0.69 7.56
CA ILE A 58 -12.38 0.58 7.98
C ILE A 58 -12.03 1.69 6.99
N THR A 59 -10.75 1.83 6.66
CA THR A 59 -10.28 2.92 5.80
C THR A 59 -10.76 2.76 4.35
N GLU A 60 -10.77 1.53 3.82
CA GLU A 60 -11.34 1.24 2.51
C GLU A 60 -12.88 1.32 2.49
N GLY A 61 -13.56 1.02 3.60
CA GLY A 61 -15.00 1.21 3.71
C GLY A 61 -15.40 2.69 3.66
N ILE A 62 -14.63 3.56 4.33
CA ILE A 62 -14.79 5.01 4.22
C ILE A 62 -14.60 5.45 2.76
N TRP A 63 -13.57 4.94 2.08
CA TRP A 63 -13.36 5.20 0.65
C TRP A 63 -14.53 4.72 -0.21
N ALA A 64 -15.02 3.50 0.00
CA ALA A 64 -16.09 2.88 -0.79
C ALA A 64 -17.40 3.68 -0.71
N ILE A 65 -17.68 4.29 0.44
CA ILE A 65 -18.81 5.19 0.65
C ILE A 65 -18.51 6.56 0.02
N TYR A 66 -17.35 7.15 0.28
CA TYR A 66 -17.01 8.50 -0.19
C TYR A 66 -17.01 8.62 -1.72
N GLN A 67 -16.54 7.58 -2.42
CA GLN A 67 -16.52 7.61 -3.89
C GLN A 67 -17.93 7.60 -4.52
N MET A 68 -18.98 7.36 -3.75
CA MET A 68 -20.38 7.44 -4.21
C MET A 68 -20.85 8.89 -4.42
N PHE A 69 -20.22 9.88 -3.79
CA PHE A 69 -20.67 11.27 -3.90
C PHE A 69 -20.48 11.81 -5.33
N PRO A 70 -21.45 12.57 -5.90
CA PRO A 70 -21.47 12.90 -7.33
C PRO A 70 -20.19 13.51 -7.92
N PRO A 71 -19.44 14.41 -7.23
CA PRO A 71 -18.19 14.95 -7.77
C PRO A 71 -17.12 13.88 -7.99
N VAL A 72 -17.08 12.88 -7.11
CA VAL A 72 -16.08 11.80 -7.12
C VAL A 72 -16.55 10.66 -8.02
N SER A 73 -17.82 10.30 -7.93
CA SER A 73 -18.42 9.20 -8.67
C SER A 73 -18.31 9.36 -10.19
N ARG A 74 -18.27 10.60 -10.67
CA ARG A 74 -18.15 10.93 -12.11
C ARG A 74 -16.72 11.26 -12.54
N SER A 75 -15.73 11.10 -11.66
CA SER A 75 -14.34 11.45 -11.95
C SER A 75 -13.67 10.39 -12.83
N LYS A 76 -12.82 10.83 -13.75
CA LYS A 76 -11.94 9.94 -14.53
C LYS A 76 -10.97 9.16 -13.65
N LEU A 77 -10.52 9.78 -12.55
CA LEU A 77 -9.72 9.12 -11.51
C LEU A 77 -10.37 7.79 -11.09
N LEU A 78 -11.67 7.80 -10.85
CA LEU A 78 -12.38 6.60 -10.45
C LEU A 78 -12.49 5.59 -11.59
N SER A 79 -13.03 6.00 -12.74
CA SER A 79 -13.36 5.09 -13.85
C SER A 79 -12.13 4.52 -14.56
N GLU A 80 -11.12 5.34 -14.81
CA GLU A 80 -9.92 4.98 -15.55
C GLU A 80 -8.76 4.63 -14.62
N GLY A 81 -8.80 5.11 -13.37
CA GLY A 81 -7.68 5.00 -12.46
C GLY A 81 -7.81 3.93 -11.38
N VAL A 82 -8.96 3.81 -10.73
CA VAL A 82 -9.09 3.02 -9.49
C VAL A 82 -9.94 1.76 -9.67
N SER A 83 -11.05 1.86 -10.40
CA SER A 83 -12.12 0.85 -10.34
C SER A 83 -11.68 -0.53 -10.80
N PHE A 84 -11.00 -0.62 -11.95
CA PHE A 84 -10.52 -1.90 -12.47
C PHE A 84 -9.60 -2.62 -11.48
N TRP A 85 -8.64 -1.89 -10.90
CA TRP A 85 -7.67 -2.45 -9.97
C TRP A 85 -8.29 -2.84 -8.64
N GLN A 86 -9.21 -2.04 -8.12
CA GLN A 86 -9.90 -2.33 -6.86
C GLN A 86 -10.80 -3.57 -6.99
N ILE A 87 -11.53 -3.70 -8.10
CA ILE A 87 -12.39 -4.86 -8.36
C ILE A 87 -11.52 -6.12 -8.54
N SER A 88 -10.44 -6.02 -9.31
CA SER A 88 -9.51 -7.15 -9.51
C SER A 88 -8.91 -7.63 -8.19
N MET A 89 -8.42 -6.69 -7.37
CA MET A 89 -7.91 -6.96 -6.03
C MET A 89 -8.96 -7.68 -5.17
N SER A 90 -10.20 -7.17 -5.17
CA SER A 90 -11.32 -7.72 -4.41
C SER A 90 -11.61 -9.18 -4.79
N VAL A 91 -11.64 -9.48 -6.09
CA VAL A 91 -11.87 -10.84 -6.62
C VAL A 91 -10.74 -11.78 -6.23
N PHE A 92 -9.48 -11.38 -6.46
CA PHE A 92 -8.34 -12.23 -6.12
C PHE A 92 -8.23 -12.51 -4.62
N GLN A 93 -8.63 -11.56 -3.78
CA GLN A 93 -8.60 -11.75 -2.33
C GLN A 93 -9.70 -12.71 -1.83
N VAL A 94 -10.88 -12.69 -2.44
CA VAL A 94 -11.92 -13.71 -2.18
C VAL A 94 -11.42 -15.09 -2.64
N LEU A 95 -10.80 -15.20 -3.81
CA LEU A 95 -10.24 -16.47 -4.27
C LEU A 95 -9.10 -16.94 -3.35
N TRP A 96 -8.25 -16.03 -2.90
CA TRP A 96 -7.13 -16.32 -2.02
C TRP A 96 -7.60 -16.93 -0.69
N THR A 97 -8.62 -16.34 -0.06
CA THR A 97 -9.10 -16.84 1.25
C THR A 97 -9.60 -18.29 1.14
N ILE A 98 -10.23 -18.65 0.02
CA ILE A 98 -10.71 -20.00 -0.23
C ILE A 98 -9.54 -20.95 -0.51
N ALA A 99 -8.61 -20.54 -1.39
CA ALA A 99 -7.43 -21.35 -1.72
C ALA A 99 -6.57 -21.64 -0.48
N PHE A 100 -6.37 -20.65 0.39
CA PHE A 100 -5.60 -20.80 1.61
C PHE A 100 -6.30 -21.73 2.61
N ALA A 101 -7.61 -21.57 2.81
CA ALA A 101 -8.39 -22.46 3.67
C ALA A 101 -8.36 -23.93 3.19
N ARG A 102 -8.24 -24.16 1.88
CA ARG A 102 -8.25 -25.51 1.25
C ARG A 102 -6.88 -26.16 1.09
N ASP A 103 -5.83 -25.65 1.75
CA ASP A 103 -4.45 -26.13 1.62
C ASP A 103 -3.86 -26.01 0.19
N TRP A 104 -4.45 -25.18 -0.67
CA TRP A 104 -3.89 -24.92 -2.00
C TRP A 104 -2.77 -23.88 -1.93
N ILE A 105 -1.70 -24.19 -1.20
CA ILE A 105 -0.67 -23.23 -0.75
C ILE A 105 0.06 -22.53 -1.91
N ILE A 106 0.33 -23.23 -3.02
CA ILE A 106 0.93 -22.60 -4.21
C ILE A 106 -0.09 -21.67 -4.88
N ALA A 107 -1.35 -22.09 -5.00
CA ALA A 107 -2.40 -21.26 -5.58
C ALA A 107 -2.65 -20.01 -4.72
N SER A 108 -2.61 -20.14 -3.38
CA SER A 108 -2.72 -18.99 -2.48
C SER A 108 -1.54 -18.02 -2.64
N ALA A 109 -0.31 -18.53 -2.85
CA ALA A 109 0.85 -17.68 -3.14
C ALA A 109 0.66 -16.86 -4.43
N VAL A 110 0.19 -17.52 -5.50
CA VAL A 110 -0.08 -16.87 -6.80
C VAL A 110 -1.20 -15.84 -6.67
N LEU A 111 -2.28 -16.16 -5.94
CA LEU A 111 -3.39 -15.24 -5.71
C LEU A 111 -2.95 -14.02 -4.89
N LEU A 112 -2.11 -14.20 -3.85
CA LEU A 112 -1.51 -13.06 -3.12
C LEU A 112 -0.67 -12.16 -4.04
N LEU A 113 0.09 -12.74 -4.97
CA LEU A 113 0.82 -11.96 -5.96
C LEU A 113 -0.14 -11.19 -6.90
N MET A 114 -1.27 -11.78 -7.30
CA MET A 114 -2.28 -11.09 -8.12
C MET A 114 -2.97 -9.94 -7.36
N ILE A 115 -3.25 -10.10 -6.07
CA ILE A 115 -3.73 -9.02 -5.18
C ILE A 115 -2.66 -7.92 -5.13
N TRP A 116 -1.40 -8.29 -4.92
CA TRP A 116 -0.28 -7.35 -4.87
C TRP A 116 -0.13 -6.54 -6.17
N VAL A 117 -0.11 -7.20 -7.33
CA VAL A 117 -0.05 -6.54 -8.65
C VAL A 117 -1.22 -5.58 -8.83
N SER A 118 -2.43 -5.98 -8.41
CA SER A 118 -3.61 -5.13 -8.48
C SER A 118 -3.47 -3.88 -7.61
N LEU A 119 -2.96 -4.01 -6.38
CA LEU A 119 -2.70 -2.89 -5.47
C LEU A 119 -1.59 -1.97 -5.99
N VAL A 120 -0.50 -2.53 -6.56
CA VAL A 120 0.55 -1.73 -7.21
C VAL A 120 -0.03 -0.93 -8.37
N GLY A 121 -0.83 -1.57 -9.23
CA GLY A 121 -1.52 -0.90 -10.33
C GLY A 121 -2.43 0.24 -9.84
N LEU A 122 -3.20 -0.01 -8.78
CA LEU A 122 -4.07 0.97 -8.14
C LEU A 122 -3.26 2.16 -7.62
N VAL A 123 -2.25 1.91 -6.79
CA VAL A 123 -1.43 2.94 -6.16
C VAL A 123 -0.68 3.76 -7.21
N VAL A 124 -0.04 3.12 -8.18
CA VAL A 124 0.64 3.82 -9.30
C VAL A 124 -0.35 4.68 -10.09
N SER A 125 -1.56 4.19 -10.32
CA SER A 125 -2.61 4.95 -10.99
C SER A 125 -3.02 6.19 -10.21
N LEU A 126 -3.28 6.07 -8.90
CA LEU A 126 -3.55 7.21 -8.02
C LEU A 126 -2.42 8.25 -8.07
N PHE A 127 -1.17 7.80 -8.06
CA PHE A 127 -0.02 8.71 -8.16
C PHE A 127 0.08 9.38 -9.53
N ARG A 128 -0.21 8.69 -10.63
CA ARG A 128 -0.26 9.30 -11.97
C ARG A 128 -1.30 10.40 -12.02
N PHE A 129 -2.51 10.15 -11.54
CA PHE A 129 -3.54 11.19 -11.44
C PHE A 129 -3.16 12.36 -10.51
N ARG A 130 -2.38 12.10 -9.45
CA ARG A 130 -1.85 13.15 -8.55
C ARG A 130 -0.78 14.02 -9.21
N THR A 131 0.07 13.43 -10.04
CA THR A 131 1.28 14.08 -10.58
C THR A 131 1.13 14.54 -12.02
N GLY A 132 0.13 14.04 -12.75
CA GLY A 132 -0.12 14.38 -14.15
C GLY A 132 -1.48 13.90 -14.66
N GLU A 133 -2.42 14.81 -14.74
CA GLU A 133 -2.92 15.28 -16.04
C GLU A 133 -2.92 16.80 -15.97
N VAL A 134 -2.02 17.43 -16.72
CA VAL A 134 -2.32 18.75 -17.28
C VAL A 134 -3.48 18.45 -18.21
N ASP A 135 -4.70 18.81 -17.80
CA ASP A 135 -5.83 18.79 -18.73
C ASP A 135 -5.40 19.57 -19.98
N LYS A 136 -6.00 19.32 -21.15
CA LYS A 136 -5.69 20.06 -22.39
C LYS A 136 -5.82 21.59 -22.23
N SER A 137 -6.42 22.03 -21.12
CA SER A 137 -6.54 23.41 -20.60
C SER A 137 -5.32 23.98 -19.86
N GLY A 138 -4.26 23.21 -19.56
CA GLY A 138 -3.07 23.70 -18.87
C GLY A 138 -3.14 23.70 -17.32
N GLU A 139 -4.27 23.32 -16.73
CA GLU A 139 -4.42 23.27 -15.27
C GLU A 139 -3.90 21.96 -14.66
N LYS A 140 -3.00 22.08 -13.68
CA LYS A 140 -2.65 20.97 -12.79
C LYS A 140 -3.84 20.75 -11.85
N ARG A 141 -4.50 19.59 -11.91
CA ARG A 141 -5.46 19.20 -10.88
C ARG A 141 -4.73 18.89 -9.57
N GLU A 142 -4.74 19.83 -8.64
CA GLU A 142 -4.36 19.53 -7.26
C GLU A 142 -5.41 18.61 -6.63
N ILE A 143 -4.98 17.42 -6.21
CA ILE A 143 -5.79 16.56 -5.35
C ILE A 143 -5.90 17.27 -4.00
N SER A 144 -7.11 17.47 -3.49
CA SER A 144 -7.32 18.04 -2.15
C SER A 144 -6.70 17.14 -1.07
N LEU A 145 -6.30 17.71 0.08
CA LEU A 145 -5.79 16.90 1.21
C LEU A 145 -6.78 15.80 1.60
N LEU A 146 -8.07 16.11 1.58
CA LEU A 146 -9.14 15.16 1.84
C LEU A 146 -9.09 13.96 0.88
N ASN A 147 -8.99 14.22 -0.43
CA ASN A 147 -8.90 13.15 -1.43
C ASN A 147 -7.62 12.33 -1.28
N TYR A 148 -6.50 12.92 -0.85
CA TYR A 148 -5.28 12.16 -0.54
C TYR A 148 -5.51 11.17 0.62
N TRP A 149 -6.09 11.64 1.73
CA TRP A 149 -6.38 10.79 2.89
C TRP A 149 -7.40 9.69 2.58
N ILE A 150 -8.36 9.96 1.69
CA ILE A 150 -9.41 8.99 1.36
C ILE A 150 -8.97 8.02 0.24
N PHE A 151 -8.16 8.45 -0.73
CA PHE A 151 -7.75 7.58 -1.85
C PHE A 151 -6.38 6.96 -1.65
N CYS A 152 -5.37 7.71 -1.20
CA CYS A 152 -4.00 7.19 -1.18
C CYS A 152 -3.73 6.33 0.06
N VAL A 153 -4.14 6.81 1.24
CA VAL A 153 -3.78 6.16 2.51
C VAL A 153 -4.37 4.75 2.68
N PRO A 154 -5.66 4.48 2.40
CA PRO A 154 -6.22 3.14 2.60
C PRO A 154 -5.49 2.08 1.77
N PHE A 155 -5.34 2.35 0.47
CA PHE A 155 -4.68 1.42 -0.44
C PHE A 155 -3.16 1.38 -0.25
N GLY A 156 -2.53 2.44 0.25
CA GLY A 156 -1.13 2.43 0.66
C GLY A 156 -0.87 1.48 1.84
N ILE A 157 -1.75 1.51 2.85
CA ILE A 157 -1.70 0.57 3.99
C ILE A 157 -1.94 -0.87 3.50
N HIS A 158 -2.96 -1.08 2.66
CA HIS A 158 -3.26 -2.39 2.10
C HIS A 158 -2.09 -2.93 1.24
N LEU A 159 -1.50 -2.10 0.38
CA LEU A 159 -0.31 -2.44 -0.39
C LEU A 159 0.86 -2.82 0.51
N GLY A 160 1.11 -2.07 1.58
CA GLY A 160 2.17 -2.39 2.55
C GLY A 160 1.98 -3.76 3.18
N TRP A 161 0.76 -4.07 3.61
CA TRP A 161 0.44 -5.37 4.21
C TRP A 161 0.56 -6.52 3.22
N VAL A 162 -0.03 -6.38 2.03
CA VAL A 162 0.00 -7.42 1.01
C VAL A 162 1.40 -7.61 0.43
N THR A 163 2.24 -6.57 0.40
CA THR A 163 3.67 -6.71 0.06
C THR A 163 4.36 -7.68 1.02
N ALA A 164 4.20 -7.48 2.33
CA ALA A 164 4.74 -8.40 3.32
C ALA A 164 4.12 -9.80 3.18
N ALA A 165 2.79 -9.90 3.11
CA ALA A 165 2.09 -11.18 3.03
C ALA A 165 2.47 -11.99 1.79
N ALA A 166 2.53 -11.37 0.60
CA ALA A 166 2.87 -12.05 -0.64
C ALA A 166 4.30 -12.61 -0.63
N ILE A 167 5.25 -11.87 -0.04
CA ILE A 167 6.64 -12.33 0.12
C ILE A 167 6.71 -13.44 1.17
N LEU A 168 6.13 -13.22 2.36
CA LEU A 168 6.20 -14.18 3.47
C LEU A 168 5.48 -15.50 3.16
N ASN A 169 4.44 -15.50 2.32
CA ASN A 169 3.72 -16.72 1.93
C ASN A 169 4.63 -17.76 1.25
N TRP A 170 5.76 -17.36 0.66
CA TRP A 170 6.73 -18.31 0.13
C TRP A 170 7.47 -19.12 1.22
N ASN A 171 7.53 -18.61 2.46
CA ASN A 171 7.99 -19.38 3.60
C ASN A 171 6.97 -20.47 3.98
N ILE A 172 5.68 -20.16 3.87
CA ILE A 172 4.60 -21.15 4.04
C ILE A 172 4.70 -22.24 2.97
N VAL A 173 4.91 -21.86 1.70
CA VAL A 173 5.17 -22.83 0.61
C VAL A 173 6.37 -23.71 0.94
N THR A 174 7.46 -23.11 1.43
CA THR A 174 8.67 -23.83 1.81
C THR A 174 8.40 -24.84 2.93
N VAL A 175 7.70 -24.43 4.01
CA VAL A 175 7.30 -25.34 5.09
C VAL A 175 6.37 -26.44 4.59
N ALA A 176 5.41 -26.11 3.73
CA ALA A 176 4.45 -27.08 3.18
C ALA A 176 5.11 -28.14 2.29
N GLN A 177 6.27 -27.83 1.69
CA GLN A 177 7.03 -28.73 0.82
C GLN A 177 8.25 -29.36 1.52
N ALA A 178 8.66 -28.85 2.68
CA ALA A 178 9.83 -29.33 3.40
C ALA A 178 9.56 -30.70 4.03
N GLY A 179 10.18 -31.75 3.45
CA GLY A 179 10.05 -33.14 3.90
C GLY A 179 11.38 -33.88 4.09
N GLY A 180 12.49 -33.18 4.37
CA GLY A 180 13.83 -33.79 4.45
C GLY A 180 14.79 -33.12 5.46
N PRO A 181 16.00 -33.69 5.65
CA PRO A 181 16.96 -33.26 6.68
C PRO A 181 17.46 -31.82 6.54
N ASP A 182 17.41 -31.23 5.33
CA ASP A 182 17.84 -29.84 5.06
C ASP A 182 16.74 -28.79 5.32
N GLY A 183 15.57 -29.20 5.85
CA GLY A 183 14.40 -28.34 5.98
C GLY A 183 14.67 -27.06 6.80
N ALA A 184 15.49 -27.14 7.85
CA ALA A 184 15.82 -25.98 8.68
C ALA A 184 16.66 -24.93 7.92
N GLN A 185 17.66 -25.37 7.15
CA GLN A 185 18.52 -24.47 6.37
C GLN A 185 17.75 -23.80 5.23
N GLN A 186 16.88 -24.55 4.56
CA GLN A 186 16.02 -24.01 3.50
C GLN A 186 15.04 -22.97 4.06
N GLN A 187 14.34 -23.28 5.16
CA GLN A 187 13.44 -22.34 5.81
C GLN A 187 14.16 -21.05 6.26
N LEU A 188 15.36 -21.16 6.84
CA LEU A 188 16.14 -19.99 7.24
C LEU A 188 16.57 -19.14 6.04
N SER A 189 17.00 -19.77 4.96
CA SER A 189 17.46 -19.08 3.75
C SER A 189 16.32 -18.30 3.08
N VAL A 190 15.14 -18.91 2.96
CA VAL A 190 13.93 -18.25 2.44
C VAL A 190 13.47 -17.15 3.38
N ALA A 191 13.57 -17.33 4.69
CA ALA A 191 13.23 -16.30 5.67
C ALA A 191 14.13 -15.06 5.54
N ILE A 192 15.44 -15.24 5.47
CA ILE A 192 16.41 -14.14 5.30
C ILE A 192 16.14 -13.41 3.99
N LEU A 193 15.95 -14.14 2.88
CA LEU A 193 15.60 -13.56 1.59
C LEU A 193 14.29 -12.76 1.67
N SER A 194 13.28 -13.30 2.35
CA SER A 194 11.98 -12.63 2.52
C SER A 194 12.12 -11.30 3.27
N LEU A 195 12.88 -11.27 4.36
CA LEU A 195 13.15 -10.03 5.11
C LEU A 195 13.89 -9.00 4.24
N ALA A 196 14.87 -9.44 3.46
CA ALA A 196 15.60 -8.57 2.53
C ALA A 196 14.67 -8.01 1.42
N LEU A 197 13.77 -8.83 0.87
CA LEU A 197 12.82 -8.42 -0.15
C LEU A 197 11.76 -7.44 0.39
N VAL A 198 11.24 -7.66 1.60
CA VAL A 198 10.30 -6.71 2.24
C VAL A 198 10.98 -5.36 2.50
N PHE A 199 12.23 -5.39 2.97
CA PHE A 199 13.03 -4.18 3.15
C PHE A 199 13.27 -3.48 1.80
N GLY A 200 13.74 -4.21 0.79
CA GLY A 200 13.96 -3.69 -0.56
C GLY A 200 12.71 -3.09 -1.20
N ALA A 201 11.56 -3.77 -1.09
CA ALA A 201 10.27 -3.25 -1.55
C ALA A 201 9.92 -1.92 -0.85
N SER A 202 10.13 -1.84 0.47
CA SER A 202 9.91 -0.60 1.23
C SER A 202 10.80 0.55 0.74
N LEU A 203 12.07 0.27 0.43
CA LEU A 203 12.96 1.26 -0.20
C LEU A 203 12.48 1.67 -1.59
N ILE A 204 12.04 0.73 -2.42
CA ILE A 204 11.58 1.02 -3.79
C ILE A 204 10.33 1.90 -3.78
N PHE A 205 9.32 1.58 -2.96
CA PHE A 205 8.06 2.34 -2.90
C PHE A 205 8.22 3.74 -2.29
N THR A 206 9.24 3.97 -1.45
CA THR A 206 9.46 5.27 -0.79
C THR A 206 10.57 6.10 -1.45
N LEU A 207 11.68 5.48 -1.86
CA LEU A 207 12.88 6.15 -2.40
C LEU A 207 13.06 5.97 -3.90
N GLY A 208 12.56 4.86 -4.48
CA GLY A 208 12.92 4.41 -5.82
C GLY A 208 12.48 5.33 -6.97
N ASN A 209 11.35 6.01 -6.84
CA ASN A 209 10.87 6.93 -7.88
C ASN A 209 10.59 8.33 -7.32
N ARG A 210 10.99 9.38 -8.05
CA ARG A 210 10.71 10.76 -7.65
C ARG A 210 9.22 11.08 -7.70
N ALA A 211 8.45 10.37 -8.53
CA ALA A 211 7.01 10.60 -8.74
C ALA A 211 6.07 9.82 -7.79
N VAL A 212 6.54 8.71 -7.21
CA VAL A 212 5.75 7.80 -6.37
C VAL A 212 6.44 7.70 -5.01
N THR A 213 5.80 8.17 -3.95
CA THR A 213 6.34 8.04 -2.59
C THR A 213 5.22 7.60 -1.70
N GLU A 214 5.25 6.31 -1.38
CA GLU A 214 4.27 5.65 -0.52
C GLU A 214 4.91 5.31 0.83
N PRO A 215 4.76 6.19 1.85
CA PRO A 215 5.31 5.93 3.19
C PRO A 215 4.48 4.90 3.98
N ALA A 216 3.26 4.55 3.56
CA ALA A 216 2.52 3.51 4.26
C ALA A 216 3.21 2.14 4.18
N VAL A 217 3.92 1.83 3.09
CA VAL A 217 4.63 0.55 2.92
C VAL A 217 5.69 0.32 4.01
N PRO A 218 6.70 1.20 4.23
CA PRO A 218 7.65 1.01 5.32
C PRO A 218 6.99 1.03 6.71
N ALA A 219 5.92 1.81 6.91
CA ALA A 219 5.20 1.81 8.19
C ALA A 219 4.56 0.44 8.51
N VAL A 220 3.93 -0.18 7.51
CA VAL A 220 3.37 -1.52 7.67
C VAL A 220 4.45 -2.60 7.77
N ALA A 221 5.59 -2.42 7.08
CA ALA A 221 6.74 -3.31 7.24
C ALA A 221 7.31 -3.26 8.67
N ILE A 222 7.35 -2.09 9.32
CA ILE A 222 7.71 -1.96 10.75
C ILE A 222 6.73 -2.75 11.62
N TRP A 223 5.42 -2.60 11.38
CA TRP A 223 4.38 -3.35 12.11
C TRP A 223 4.57 -4.87 11.98
N ALA A 224 4.77 -5.36 10.77
CA ALA A 224 5.02 -6.78 10.52
C ALA A 224 6.32 -7.26 11.19
N ALA A 225 7.42 -6.52 11.06
CA ALA A 225 8.70 -6.85 11.67
C ALA A 225 8.62 -6.90 13.21
N ALA A 226 7.88 -5.97 13.82
CA ALA A 226 7.64 -5.97 15.27
C ALA A 226 6.88 -7.24 15.71
N ALA A 227 5.85 -7.65 14.96
CA ALA A 227 5.10 -8.87 15.27
C ALA A 227 5.90 -10.14 15.09
N ILE A 228 6.79 -10.21 14.09
CA ILE A 228 7.71 -11.34 13.93
C ILE A 228 8.70 -11.38 15.10
N SER A 229 9.27 -10.23 15.47
CA SER A 229 10.18 -10.13 16.61
C SER A 229 9.51 -10.57 17.92
N SER A 230 8.26 -10.18 18.13
CA SER A 230 7.45 -10.61 19.28
C SER A 230 7.21 -12.13 19.29
N GLN A 231 6.88 -12.74 18.13
CA GLN A 231 6.68 -14.18 18.04
C GLN A 231 7.97 -14.96 18.34
N LEU A 232 9.13 -14.43 17.94
CA LEU A 232 10.42 -15.06 18.18
C LEU A 232 10.82 -15.10 19.66
N GLN A 233 10.19 -14.32 20.54
CA GLN A 233 10.43 -14.41 21.99
C GLN A 233 9.87 -15.71 22.57
N ASN A 234 8.76 -16.20 22.01
CA ASN A 234 8.14 -17.47 22.36
C ASN A 234 7.73 -18.21 21.07
N PRO A 235 8.70 -18.79 20.33
CA PRO A 235 8.42 -19.43 19.04
C PRO A 235 7.49 -20.64 19.20
N PRO A 236 6.66 -20.97 18.19
CA PRO A 236 5.84 -22.19 18.21
C PRO A 236 6.73 -23.44 18.35
N GLN A 237 6.26 -24.46 19.07
CA GLN A 237 7.03 -25.68 19.33
C GLN A 237 7.56 -26.33 18.05
N MET A 238 6.75 -26.39 16.99
CA MET A 238 7.20 -26.94 15.70
C MET A 238 8.39 -26.19 15.10
N VAL A 239 8.50 -24.87 15.29
CA VAL A 239 9.65 -24.08 14.85
C VAL A 239 10.86 -24.42 15.72
N VAL A 240 10.67 -24.56 17.03
CA VAL A 240 11.75 -24.97 17.96
C VAL A 240 12.29 -26.35 17.57
N GLU A 241 11.42 -27.30 17.24
CA GLU A 241 11.79 -28.65 16.82
C GLU A 241 12.59 -28.66 15.52
N VAL A 242 12.20 -27.85 14.53
CA VAL A 242 12.92 -27.73 13.25
C VAL A 242 14.35 -27.21 13.45
N PHE A 243 14.55 -26.20 14.30
CA PHE A 243 15.87 -25.58 14.48
C PHE A 243 16.72 -26.20 15.60
N GLY A 244 16.11 -27.01 16.46
CA GLY A 244 16.78 -27.80 17.51
C GLY A 244 17.76 -26.97 18.34
N PHE A 245 18.98 -27.49 18.51
CA PHE A 245 20.04 -26.86 19.32
C PHE A 245 20.45 -25.47 18.81
N SER A 246 20.37 -25.22 17.50
CA SER A 246 20.72 -23.91 16.91
C SER A 246 19.60 -22.88 17.05
N GLY A 247 18.39 -23.30 17.42
CA GLY A 247 17.20 -22.46 17.53
C GLY A 247 17.41 -21.19 18.34
N PRO A 248 17.85 -21.25 19.62
CA PRO A 248 18.03 -20.07 20.44
C PRO A 248 18.94 -19.01 19.79
N LEU A 249 20.09 -19.42 19.24
CA LEU A 249 21.01 -18.49 18.58
C LEU A 249 20.37 -17.85 17.32
N ILE A 250 19.68 -18.65 16.51
CA ILE A 250 19.00 -18.18 15.30
C ILE A 250 17.89 -17.18 15.66
N PHE A 251 17.05 -17.50 16.66
CA PHE A 251 15.94 -16.63 17.05
C PHE A 251 16.43 -15.27 17.59
N HIS A 252 17.45 -15.26 18.46
CA HIS A 252 18.05 -14.01 18.96
C HIS A 252 18.71 -13.20 17.84
N SER A 253 19.38 -13.88 16.89
CA SER A 253 19.99 -13.21 15.73
C SER A 253 18.92 -12.57 14.84
N LEU A 254 17.84 -13.29 14.54
CA LEU A 254 16.71 -12.77 13.76
C LEU A 254 16.01 -11.61 14.46
N GLN A 255 15.80 -11.67 15.79
CA GLN A 255 15.27 -10.54 16.55
C GLN A 255 16.15 -9.29 16.42
N SER A 256 17.48 -9.46 16.51
CA SER A 256 18.44 -8.37 16.38
C SER A 256 18.41 -7.75 14.97
N VAL A 257 18.34 -8.59 13.94
CA VAL A 257 18.18 -8.14 12.54
C VAL A 257 16.85 -7.40 12.36
N LEU A 258 15.75 -7.93 12.87
CA LEU A 258 14.43 -7.30 12.79
C LEU A 258 14.38 -5.94 13.49
N LEU A 259 15.06 -5.80 14.63
CA LEU A 259 15.19 -4.52 15.33
C LEU A 259 15.98 -3.51 14.49
N GLY A 260 17.11 -3.92 13.91
CA GLY A 260 17.88 -3.09 12.97
C GLY A 260 17.06 -2.66 11.76
N LEU A 261 16.32 -3.58 11.15
CA LEU A 261 15.41 -3.30 10.03
C LEU A 261 14.32 -2.30 10.42
N GLN A 262 13.75 -2.40 11.62
CA GLN A 262 12.74 -1.45 12.09
C GLN A 262 13.30 -0.03 12.18
N TYR A 263 14.52 0.17 12.68
CA TYR A 263 15.14 1.50 12.72
C TYR A 263 15.42 2.06 11.32
N LEU A 264 15.92 1.23 10.40
CA LEU A 264 16.16 1.64 9.02
C LEU A 264 14.85 1.99 8.31
N LEU A 265 13.82 1.16 8.46
CA LEU A 265 12.49 1.41 7.91
C LEU A 265 11.85 2.67 8.51
N ALA A 266 12.07 2.94 9.81
CA ALA A 266 11.60 4.18 10.45
C ALA A 266 12.24 5.42 9.83
N ALA A 267 13.55 5.38 9.54
CA ALA A 267 14.23 6.47 8.83
C ALA A 267 13.66 6.66 7.42
N VAL A 268 13.41 5.57 6.69
CA VAL A 268 12.79 5.59 5.35
C VAL A 268 11.37 6.16 5.41
N PHE A 269 10.58 5.75 6.38
CA PHE A 269 9.23 6.27 6.63
C PHE A 269 9.24 7.78 6.89
N VAL A 270 10.07 8.25 7.83
CA VAL A 270 10.20 9.67 8.16
C VAL A 270 10.62 10.47 6.94
N PHE A 271 11.60 9.99 6.18
CA PHE A 271 12.02 10.61 4.93
C PHE A 271 10.86 10.70 3.92
N GLY A 272 10.11 9.61 3.73
CA GLY A 272 8.95 9.56 2.82
C GLY A 272 7.87 10.57 3.20
N ILE A 273 7.56 10.69 4.49
CA ILE A 273 6.63 11.70 5.02
C ILE A 273 7.16 13.11 4.77
N ALA A 274 8.42 13.40 5.12
CA ALA A 274 9.02 14.71 4.91
C ALA A 274 9.01 15.11 3.43
N LYS A 275 9.37 14.19 2.52
CA LYS A 275 9.32 14.39 1.07
C LYS A 275 7.90 14.72 0.59
N ASN A 276 6.89 13.98 1.08
CA ASN A 276 5.50 14.25 0.75
C ASN A 276 5.08 15.65 1.25
N VAL A 277 5.37 16.01 2.50
CA VAL A 277 5.03 17.33 3.06
C VAL A 277 5.69 18.47 2.27
N LEU A 278 6.99 18.37 1.97
CA LEU A 278 7.72 19.36 1.17
C LEU A 278 7.18 19.49 -0.25
N GLY A 279 6.76 18.39 -0.87
CA GLY A 279 6.13 18.40 -2.18
C GLY A 279 4.80 19.17 -2.18
N TRP A 280 3.99 19.00 -1.14
CA TRP A 280 2.73 19.72 -0.97
C TRP A 280 2.92 21.22 -0.71
N THR A 281 3.86 21.60 0.17
CA THR A 281 4.13 23.01 0.46
C THR A 281 4.65 23.74 -0.78
N ARG A 282 5.56 23.11 -1.53
CA ARG A 282 6.06 23.65 -2.79
C ARG A 282 4.97 23.83 -3.84
N GLY A 283 4.09 22.83 -4.01
CA GLY A 283 2.95 22.92 -4.93
C GLY A 283 2.05 24.12 -4.65
N ARG A 284 1.70 24.34 -3.38
CA ARG A 284 0.89 25.49 -2.95
C ARG A 284 1.56 26.83 -3.22
N MET A 285 2.86 26.95 -2.95
CA MET A 285 3.60 28.20 -3.23
C MET A 285 3.64 28.50 -4.73
N GLU A 286 3.88 27.49 -5.57
CA GLU A 286 3.86 27.63 -7.04
C GLU A 286 2.47 28.02 -7.55
N ALA A 287 1.39 27.47 -6.96
CA ALA A 287 0.02 27.82 -7.31
C ALA A 287 -0.33 29.27 -6.92
N GLN A 288 0.08 29.72 -5.73
CA GLN A 288 -0.10 31.11 -5.27
C GLN A 288 0.64 32.11 -6.16
N GLN A 289 1.86 31.79 -6.59
CA GLN A 289 2.63 32.64 -7.50
C GLN A 289 1.98 32.77 -8.88
N ARG A 290 1.37 31.70 -9.42
CA ARG A 290 0.63 31.76 -10.69
C ARG A 290 -0.67 32.55 -10.61
N ALA A 291 -1.30 32.58 -9.44
CA ALA A 291 -2.57 33.26 -9.22
C ALA A 291 -2.41 34.78 -9.00
N GLN A 292 -1.19 35.28 -8.77
CA GLN A 292 -0.95 36.73 -8.71
C GLN A 292 -0.99 37.32 -10.13
N PRO A 293 -1.86 38.31 -10.41
CA PRO A 293 -1.87 38.98 -11.70
C PRO A 293 -0.51 39.64 -11.92
N THR A 294 0.17 39.30 -13.01
CA THR A 294 1.39 40.00 -13.41
C THR A 294 1.03 41.44 -13.72
N ASP A 295 1.51 42.36 -12.89
CA ASP A 295 1.34 43.83 -12.96
C ASP A 295 2.06 44.46 -14.18
N ARG A 296 2.09 43.76 -15.32
CA ARG A 296 2.72 44.22 -16.56
C ARG A 296 1.77 44.94 -17.52
N SER A 297 0.46 44.91 -17.28
CA SER A 297 -0.52 45.63 -18.10
C SER A 297 -0.79 47.07 -17.64
N ALA A 298 -0.35 47.47 -16.44
CA ALA A 298 -0.55 48.83 -15.93
C ALA A 298 0.55 49.82 -16.35
N ALA A 299 1.63 49.36 -17.00
CA ALA A 299 2.80 50.20 -17.34
C ALA A 299 2.84 50.73 -18.79
N LEU A 300 1.80 50.51 -19.60
CA LEU A 300 1.80 50.89 -21.03
C LEU A 300 0.70 51.88 -21.47
N GLU A 301 -0.11 52.41 -20.55
CA GLU A 301 -1.10 53.45 -20.90
C GLU A 301 -0.74 54.81 -20.29
N TYR A 302 0.25 55.48 -20.87
CA TYR A 302 0.32 56.95 -20.90
C TYR A 302 0.87 57.40 -22.26
N PRO A 303 0.02 57.76 -23.24
CA PRO A 303 0.47 58.57 -24.35
C PRO A 303 0.64 60.00 -23.86
N HIS A 304 1.88 60.48 -23.79
CA HIS A 304 2.18 61.90 -23.71
C HIS A 304 1.66 62.60 -24.97
N THR A 305 0.42 63.11 -24.95
CA THR A 305 -0.04 64.13 -25.89
C THR A 305 0.46 65.49 -25.41
N ALA A 306 1.66 65.87 -25.85
CA ALA A 306 2.14 67.24 -25.78
C ALA A 306 2.80 67.57 -27.13
N ASP A 307 1.97 67.88 -28.13
CA ASP A 307 2.31 68.72 -29.28
C ASP A 307 1.09 68.85 -30.21
N SER A 308 0.36 69.97 -30.13
CA SER A 308 -0.36 70.58 -31.28
C SER A 308 -1.10 71.88 -30.90
N LEU A 309 -0.44 72.81 -30.22
CA LEU A 309 -0.87 74.22 -30.23
C LEU A 309 0.13 75.06 -31.02
N ALA A 310 0.20 74.79 -32.32
CA ALA A 310 0.74 75.72 -33.31
C ALA A 310 -0.04 75.54 -34.61
N ASN A 311 -0.59 76.65 -35.11
CA ASN A 311 -1.37 76.82 -36.34
C ASN A 311 -2.89 76.61 -36.24
N LYS A 312 -3.61 77.72 -36.03
CA LYS A 312 -4.34 78.37 -37.13
C LYS A 312 -4.85 79.77 -36.73
N PHE A 313 -4.67 80.67 -37.69
CA PHE A 313 -5.38 81.93 -37.87
C PHE A 313 -6.90 81.71 -37.92
#